data_AF-A0A436QQU1-F1
#
_entry.id   AF-A0A436QQU1-F1
#
_cell.length_a   1.000
_cell.length_b   1.000
_cell.length_c   1.000
_cell.angle_alpha   90.00
_cell.angle_beta   90.00
_cell.angle_gamma   90.00
#
_symmetry.space_group_name_H-M   'P 1'
#
loop_
_entity.id
_entity.type
_entity.pdbx_description
1 polymer ?
#
loop_
_entity_poly.entity_id
_entity_poly.type
_entity_poly.pdbx_seq_one_letter_code
_entity_poly.pdbx_strand_id
1 'polypeptide(L)'
;SFAIALYLDEAYPDRPTLFGGDGGKAMARFIERWSQFTIHPYVAAVALTDLHDMQDEPNAAYFRESREQRYGKRLEEVVANRDAGLAAFRAALEPLRSTLTYQPFIGGEAPLFADYIVFGALQWGRIASPFQLLDDGDSIARWFERCLDLHGGIGRQVAAAA
;
A
#
# COMPACT_ATOMS: atom_id res chain seq x y z
N SER A 1 -1.15 -12.70 3.92
CA SER A 1 -2.48 -12.14 3.62
C SER A 1 -3.21 -12.95 2.54
N PHE A 2 -2.62 -13.19 1.37
CA PHE A 2 -3.35 -13.79 0.22
C PHE A 2 -4.01 -15.14 0.52
N ALA A 3 -3.34 -16.08 1.20
CA ALA A 3 -3.92 -17.38 1.55
C ALA A 3 -5.15 -17.25 2.46
N ILE A 4 -5.17 -16.25 3.34
CA ILE A 4 -6.32 -15.94 4.19
C ILE A 4 -7.47 -15.43 3.32
N ALA A 5 -7.21 -14.53 2.37
CA ALA A 5 -8.26 -14.05 1.47
C ALA A 5 -8.86 -15.19 0.62
N LEU A 6 -8.03 -16.11 0.11
CA LEU A 6 -8.52 -17.31 -0.60
C LEU A 6 -9.42 -18.16 0.30
N TYR A 7 -8.96 -18.44 1.52
CA TYR A 7 -9.75 -19.20 2.48
C TYR A 7 -11.07 -18.52 2.81
N LEU A 8 -11.09 -17.20 3.02
CA LEU A 8 -12.31 -16.47 3.34
C LEU A 8 -13.32 -16.48 2.18
N ASP A 9 -12.84 -16.31 0.93
CA ASP A 9 -13.69 -16.35 -0.27
C ASP A 9 -14.27 -17.76 -0.50
N GLU A 10 -13.52 -18.82 -0.16
CA GLU A 10 -13.97 -20.21 -0.30
C GLU A 10 -14.89 -20.66 0.85
N ALA A 11 -14.53 -20.33 2.10
CA ALA A 11 -15.23 -20.79 3.29
C ALA A 11 -16.56 -20.04 3.54
N TYR A 12 -16.74 -18.86 2.95
CA TYR A 12 -17.93 -18.02 3.16
C TYR A 12 -18.56 -17.56 1.83
N PRO A 13 -19.08 -18.48 1.00
CA PRO A 13 -19.60 -18.16 -0.34
C PRO A 13 -20.84 -17.25 -0.34
N ASP A 14 -21.58 -17.19 0.78
CA ASP A 14 -22.77 -16.33 0.93
C ASP A 14 -22.41 -14.87 1.28
N ARG A 15 -21.12 -14.53 1.37
CA ARG A 15 -20.62 -13.18 1.62
C ARG A 15 -20.15 -12.53 0.32
N PRO A 16 -20.01 -11.20 0.27
CA PRO A 16 -19.40 -10.54 -0.88
C PRO A 16 -18.03 -11.13 -1.20
N THR A 17 -17.83 -11.50 -2.47
CA THR A 17 -16.59 -12.12 -2.93
C THR A 17 -15.40 -11.16 -2.84
N LEU A 18 -14.24 -11.72 -2.53
CA LEU A 18 -12.95 -11.03 -2.56
C LEU A 18 -12.29 -11.11 -3.94
N PHE A 19 -12.72 -12.00 -4.84
CA PHE A 19 -12.03 -12.19 -6.11
C PHE A 19 -12.94 -12.15 -7.35
N GLY A 20 -14.26 -12.30 -7.23
CA GLY A 20 -15.12 -12.31 -8.41
C GLY A 20 -14.90 -13.52 -9.33
N GLY A 21 -14.42 -14.64 -8.77
CA GLY A 21 -14.11 -15.87 -9.51
C GLY A 21 -12.62 -16.08 -9.81
N ASP A 22 -12.30 -17.18 -10.50
CA ASP A 22 -10.91 -17.64 -10.66
C ASP A 22 -10.04 -16.68 -11.50
N GLY A 23 -10.64 -15.97 -12.45
CA GLY A 23 -9.95 -14.92 -13.20
C GLY A 23 -9.45 -13.79 -12.28
N GLY A 24 -10.28 -13.34 -11.35
CA GLY A 24 -9.88 -12.29 -10.41
C GLY A 24 -8.89 -12.79 -9.34
N LYS A 25 -8.93 -14.07 -8.95
CA LYS A 25 -7.86 -14.69 -8.13
C LYS A 25 -6.51 -14.61 -8.84
N ALA A 26 -6.46 -14.96 -10.12
CA ALA A 26 -5.23 -14.91 -10.93
C ALA A 26 -4.75 -13.46 -11.12
N MET A 27 -5.64 -12.52 -11.43
CA MET A 27 -5.28 -11.11 -11.59
C MET A 27 -4.82 -10.48 -10.27
N ALA A 28 -5.44 -10.82 -9.13
CA ALA A 28 -5.00 -10.33 -7.83
C ALA A 28 -3.56 -10.76 -7.49
N ARG A 29 -3.08 -11.92 -7.98
CA ARG A 29 -1.68 -12.31 -7.86
C ARG A 29 -0.74 -11.40 -8.64
N PHE A 30 -1.14 -10.98 -9.83
CA PHE A 30 -0.37 -10.01 -10.59
C PHE A 30 -0.30 -8.67 -9.84
N ILE A 31 -1.43 -8.18 -9.31
CA ILE A 31 -1.49 -6.95 -8.52
C ILE A 31 -0.65 -7.05 -7.23
N GLU A 32 -0.66 -8.20 -6.55
CA GLU A 32 0.21 -8.48 -5.40
C GLU A 32 1.69 -8.30 -5.77
N ARG A 33 2.13 -8.91 -6.87
CA ARG A 33 3.52 -8.80 -7.32
C ARG A 33 3.87 -7.39 -7.77
N TRP A 34 3.03 -6.77 -8.59
CA TRP A 34 3.24 -5.39 -9.01
C TRP A 34 3.35 -4.45 -7.79
N SER A 35 2.45 -4.56 -6.80
CA SER A 35 2.52 -3.75 -5.59
C SER A 35 3.81 -4.00 -4.79
N GLN A 36 4.27 -5.26 -4.67
CA GLN A 36 5.51 -5.62 -3.97
C GLN A 36 6.78 -5.08 -4.65
N PHE A 37 6.79 -4.98 -5.98
CA PHE A 37 7.97 -4.53 -6.73
C PHE A 37 7.95 -3.02 -7.06
N THR A 38 6.77 -2.40 -7.13
CA THR A 38 6.62 -1.01 -7.53
C THR A 38 6.29 -0.09 -6.36
N ILE A 39 5.39 -0.49 -5.46
CA ILE A 39 4.88 0.40 -4.40
C ILE A 39 5.69 0.24 -3.11
N HIS A 40 5.76 -0.98 -2.58
CA HIS A 40 6.35 -1.26 -1.28
C HIS A 40 7.81 -0.78 -1.14
N PRO A 41 8.71 -0.94 -2.15
CA PRO A 41 10.11 -0.54 -1.98
C PRO A 41 10.26 0.97 -1.75
N TYR A 42 9.48 1.79 -2.47
CA TYR A 42 9.53 3.24 -2.33
C TYR A 42 8.89 3.70 -1.02
N VAL A 43 7.69 3.21 -0.69
CA VAL A 43 7.00 3.56 0.56
C VAL A 43 7.85 3.19 1.79
N ALA A 44 8.48 2.01 1.78
CA ALA A 44 9.36 1.58 2.86
C ALA A 44 10.61 2.47 2.99
N ALA A 45 11.20 2.91 1.88
CA ALA A 45 12.36 3.80 1.90
C ALA A 45 12.00 5.21 2.40
N VAL A 46 10.83 5.73 2.02
CA VAL A 46 10.33 7.05 2.44
C VAL A 46 10.09 7.11 3.95
N ALA A 47 9.49 6.06 4.51
CA ALA A 47 9.08 5.99 5.92
C ALA A 47 10.16 5.39 6.83
N LEU A 48 11.38 5.14 6.35
CA LEU A 48 12.33 4.25 7.01
C LEU A 48 12.75 4.73 8.41
N THR A 49 13.03 6.03 8.58
CA THR A 49 13.37 6.63 9.88
C THR A 49 12.14 6.72 10.78
N ASP A 50 10.98 7.10 10.22
CA ASP A 50 9.73 7.19 10.98
C ASP A 50 9.37 5.81 11.57
N LEU A 51 9.50 4.75 10.77
CA LEU A 51 9.28 3.36 11.20
C LEU A 51 10.25 2.93 12.29
N HIS A 52 11.52 3.33 12.22
CA HIS A 52 12.52 3.05 13.25
C HIS A 52 12.12 3.74 14.57
N ASP A 53 11.68 5.00 14.51
CA ASP A 53 11.33 5.80 15.68
C ASP A 53 10.02 5.35 16.35
N MET A 54 9.18 4.60 15.62
CA MET A 54 7.99 3.94 16.16
C MET A 54 8.28 2.64 16.94
N GLN A 55 9.51 2.12 16.88
CA GLN A 55 9.86 0.86 17.55
C GLN A 55 10.19 1.08 19.04
N ASP A 56 9.98 0.05 19.86
CA ASP A 56 10.65 -0.04 21.16
C ASP A 56 12.17 -0.24 20.99
N GLU A 57 12.94 -0.09 22.08
CA GLU A 57 14.40 -0.09 22.02
C GLU A 57 15.00 -1.39 21.43
N PRO A 58 14.58 -2.62 21.83
CA PRO A 58 15.07 -3.84 21.21
C PRO A 58 14.74 -3.94 19.72
N ASN A 59 13.52 -3.57 19.33
CA ASN A 59 13.10 -3.64 17.93
C ASN A 59 13.77 -2.55 17.09
N ALA A 60 14.04 -1.36 17.63
CA ALA A 60 14.76 -0.29 16.97
C ALA A 60 16.19 -0.71 16.61
N ALA A 61 16.91 -1.34 17.56
CA ALA A 61 18.27 -1.83 17.33
C ALA A 61 18.31 -2.89 16.21
N TYR A 62 17.44 -3.90 16.28
CA TYR A 62 17.33 -4.92 15.24
C TYR A 62 16.89 -4.32 13.89
N PHE A 63 15.93 -3.39 13.91
CA PHE A 63 15.43 -2.73 12.71
C PHE A 63 16.55 -1.99 12.01
N ARG A 64 17.35 -1.19 12.74
CA ARG A 64 18.49 -0.48 12.15
C ARG A 64 19.50 -1.45 11.55
N GLU A 65 19.97 -2.43 12.32
CA GLU A 65 20.97 -3.40 11.85
C GLU A 65 20.51 -4.10 10.56
N SER A 66 19.31 -4.67 10.58
CA SER A 66 18.77 -5.43 9.45
C SER A 66 18.54 -4.57 8.20
N ARG A 67 18.13 -3.30 8.37
CA ARG A 67 17.75 -2.43 7.25
C ARG A 67 19.00 -1.80 6.65
N GLU A 68 19.95 -1.34 7.47
CA GLU A 68 21.24 -0.85 6.98
C GLU A 68 22.01 -1.96 6.26
N GLN A 69 21.96 -3.21 6.73
CA GLN A 69 22.51 -4.36 6.01
C GLN A 69 21.84 -4.56 4.65
N ARG A 70 20.50 -4.44 4.58
CA ARG A 70 19.74 -4.60 3.34
C ARG A 70 20.02 -3.49 2.33
N TYR A 71 20.15 -2.25 2.77
CA TYR A 71 20.35 -1.09 1.90
C TYR A 71 21.84 -0.78 1.63
N GLY A 72 22.75 -1.31 2.43
CA GLY A 72 24.18 -1.01 2.37
C GLY A 72 24.52 0.46 2.71
N LYS A 73 23.62 1.14 3.43
CA LYS A 73 23.68 2.57 3.78
C LYS A 73 23.01 2.80 5.12
N ARG A 74 23.30 3.92 5.78
CA ARG A 74 22.55 4.34 6.97
C ARG A 74 21.10 4.66 6.64
N LEU A 75 20.19 4.49 7.60
CA LEU A 75 18.76 4.79 7.39
C LEU A 75 18.55 6.24 6.90
N GLU A 76 19.28 7.19 7.49
CA GLU A 76 19.16 8.61 7.17
C GLU A 76 19.59 8.92 5.73
N GLU A 77 20.59 8.20 5.19
CA GLU A 77 21.07 8.35 3.81
C GLU A 77 20.07 7.80 2.78
N VAL A 78 19.33 6.75 3.16
CA VAL A 78 18.25 6.21 2.32
C VAL A 78 17.10 7.21 2.24
N VAL A 79 16.64 7.73 3.39
CA VAL A 79 15.54 8.70 3.47
C VAL A 79 15.90 10.02 2.79
N ALA A 80 17.14 10.49 2.88
CA ALA A 80 17.58 11.74 2.23
C ALA A 80 17.39 11.75 0.70
N ASN A 81 17.27 10.58 0.06
CA ASN A 81 17.04 10.46 -1.38
C ASN A 81 15.56 10.32 -1.78
N ARG A 82 14.63 10.37 -0.81
CA ARG A 82 13.21 10.09 -1.06
C ARG A 82 12.56 11.06 -2.05
N ASP A 83 12.87 12.36 -1.95
CA ASP A 83 12.31 13.40 -2.83
C ASP A 83 12.75 13.21 -4.29
N ALA A 84 14.01 12.82 -4.51
CA ALA A 84 14.52 12.53 -5.86
C ALA A 84 13.82 11.33 -6.51
N GLY A 85 13.34 10.37 -5.71
CA GLY A 85 12.59 9.20 -6.19
C GLY A 85 11.10 9.45 -6.42
N LEU A 86 10.53 10.54 -5.91
CA LEU A 86 9.08 10.77 -5.88
C LEU A 86 8.46 10.82 -7.28
N ALA A 87 9.08 11.56 -8.20
CA ALA A 87 8.59 11.68 -9.57
C ALA A 87 8.56 10.32 -10.28
N ALA A 88 9.62 9.51 -10.11
CA ALA A 88 9.68 8.17 -10.70
C ALA A 88 8.65 7.22 -10.09
N PHE A 89 8.45 7.29 -8.77
CA PHE A 89 7.41 6.53 -8.08
C PHE A 89 6.02 6.89 -8.62
N ARG A 90 5.67 8.18 -8.68
CA ARG A 90 4.36 8.63 -9.18
C ARG A 90 4.12 8.26 -10.64
N ALA A 91 5.15 8.27 -11.47
CA ALA A 91 5.10 7.80 -12.85
C ALA A 91 4.83 6.29 -12.93
N ALA A 92 5.45 5.49 -12.04
CA ALA A 92 5.23 4.05 -12.01
C ALA A 92 3.80 3.63 -11.60
N LEU A 93 3.03 4.55 -11.00
CA LEU A 93 1.61 4.34 -10.67
C LEU A 93 0.65 4.61 -11.84
N GLU A 94 1.15 4.99 -13.01
CA GLU A 94 0.30 5.34 -14.15
C GLU A 94 -0.70 4.25 -14.58
N PRO A 95 -0.37 2.95 -14.58
CA PRO A 95 -1.35 1.92 -14.90
C PRO A 95 -2.57 1.93 -13.96
N LEU A 96 -2.33 2.15 -12.66
CA LEU A 96 -3.40 2.26 -11.66
C LEU A 96 -4.20 3.55 -11.88
N ARG A 97 -3.50 4.69 -12.06
CA ARG A 97 -4.11 5.99 -12.29
C ARG A 97 -5.06 5.97 -13.48
N SER A 98 -4.58 5.44 -14.61
CA SER A 98 -5.33 5.29 -15.85
C SER A 98 -6.54 4.36 -15.67
N THR A 99 -6.36 3.19 -15.04
CA THR A 99 -7.47 2.27 -14.71
C THR A 99 -8.59 2.97 -13.93
N LEU A 100 -8.23 3.75 -12.91
CA LEU A 100 -9.18 4.46 -12.05
C LEU A 100 -9.88 5.65 -12.72
N THR A 101 -9.54 5.97 -13.98
CA THR A 101 -10.34 6.91 -14.79
C THR A 101 -11.56 6.24 -15.43
N TYR A 102 -11.54 4.91 -15.57
CA TYR A 102 -12.62 4.14 -16.19
C TYR A 102 -13.55 3.49 -15.16
N GLN A 103 -13.04 3.16 -13.98
CA GLN A 103 -13.76 2.41 -12.96
C GLN A 103 -13.44 2.90 -11.54
N PRO A 104 -14.39 2.79 -10.59
CA PRO A 104 -14.23 3.34 -9.25
C PRO A 104 -13.25 2.54 -8.37
N PHE A 105 -13.02 1.26 -8.66
CA PHE A 105 -12.12 0.35 -7.95
C PHE A 105 -11.31 -0.50 -8.93
N ILE A 106 -10.20 -1.11 -8.51
CA ILE A 106 -9.47 -2.11 -9.30
C ILE A 106 -10.38 -3.31 -9.61
N GLY A 107 -11.26 -3.68 -8.67
CA GLY A 107 -12.29 -4.70 -8.85
C GLY A 107 -13.45 -4.35 -9.79
N GLY A 108 -13.48 -3.14 -10.37
CA GLY A 108 -14.57 -2.64 -11.19
C GLY A 108 -15.51 -1.74 -10.40
N GLU A 109 -16.81 -2.07 -10.37
CA GLU A 109 -17.84 -1.29 -9.66
C GLU A 109 -17.72 -1.37 -8.13
N ALA A 110 -17.14 -2.45 -7.60
CA ALA A 110 -16.94 -2.69 -6.17
C ALA A 110 -15.51 -3.17 -5.90
N PRO A 111 -14.97 -2.95 -4.69
CA PRO A 111 -13.61 -3.35 -4.35
C PRO A 111 -13.48 -4.88 -4.29
N LEU A 112 -12.39 -5.39 -4.87
CA LEU A 112 -11.95 -6.78 -4.70
C LEU A 112 -10.63 -6.80 -3.89
N PHE A 113 -10.07 -7.98 -3.69
CA PHE A 113 -8.81 -8.15 -2.96
C PHE A 113 -7.64 -7.39 -3.60
N ALA A 114 -7.69 -7.18 -4.91
CA ALA A 114 -6.75 -6.32 -5.62
C ALA A 114 -6.71 -4.89 -5.06
N ASP A 115 -7.87 -4.31 -4.73
CA ASP A 115 -7.95 -2.99 -4.09
C ASP A 115 -7.30 -3.02 -2.72
N TYR A 116 -7.60 -4.02 -1.89
CA TYR A 116 -7.05 -4.14 -0.54
C TYR A 116 -5.53 -4.36 -0.52
N ILE A 117 -4.96 -5.02 -1.53
CA ILE A 117 -3.50 -5.17 -1.70
C ILE A 117 -2.83 -3.81 -1.86
N VAL A 118 -3.35 -2.97 -2.77
CA VAL A 118 -2.77 -1.65 -3.05
C VAL A 118 -3.08 -0.67 -1.93
N PHE A 119 -4.31 -0.71 -1.41
CA PHE A 119 -4.76 0.13 -0.32
C PHE A 119 -3.92 -0.12 0.93
N GLY A 120 -3.64 -1.39 1.27
CA GLY A 120 -2.80 -1.73 2.41
C GLY A 120 -1.40 -1.11 2.35
N ALA A 121 -0.78 -1.08 1.17
CA ALA A 121 0.53 -0.47 0.98
C ALA A 121 0.52 1.04 1.21
N LEU A 122 -0.49 1.74 0.66
CA LEU A 122 -0.62 3.20 0.82
C LEU A 122 -1.12 3.61 2.20
N GLN A 123 -2.01 2.81 2.80
CA GLN A 123 -2.48 3.01 4.17
C GLN A 123 -1.34 2.87 5.16
N TRP A 124 -0.46 1.89 4.96
CA TRP A 124 0.76 1.78 5.75
C TRP A 124 1.63 3.02 5.63
N GLY A 125 1.83 3.55 4.42
CA GLY A 125 2.54 4.83 4.21
C GLY A 125 1.88 5.99 4.96
N ARG A 126 0.55 6.16 4.83
CA ARG A 126 -0.23 7.22 5.48
C ARG A 126 -0.09 7.24 7.01
N ILE A 127 -0.09 6.06 7.64
CA ILE A 127 -0.03 5.97 9.11
C ILE A 127 1.41 5.96 9.65
N ALA A 128 2.40 5.68 8.81
CA ALA A 128 3.80 5.58 9.21
C ALA A 128 4.59 6.88 9.01
N SER A 129 4.26 7.70 8.01
CA SER A 129 5.05 8.88 7.66
C SER A 129 4.17 10.05 7.23
N PRO A 130 4.48 11.30 7.64
CA PRO A 130 3.78 12.49 7.15
C PRO A 130 4.13 12.82 5.68
N PHE A 131 5.02 12.04 5.05
CA PHE A 131 5.46 12.29 3.68
C PHE A 131 4.33 12.08 2.66
N GLN A 132 4.09 13.10 1.84
CA GLN A 132 3.02 13.10 0.85
C GLN A 132 3.39 12.30 -0.42
N LEU A 133 2.95 11.03 -0.47
CA LEU A 133 3.20 10.14 -1.60
C LEU A 133 2.45 10.54 -2.89
N LEU A 134 1.22 11.06 -2.75
CA LEU A 134 0.31 11.37 -3.84
C LEU A 134 -0.16 12.83 -3.76
N ASP A 135 -0.43 13.44 -4.91
CA ASP A 135 -1.05 14.77 -4.95
C ASP A 135 -2.56 14.67 -4.68
N ASP A 136 -3.15 15.67 -4.04
CA ASP A 136 -4.57 15.68 -3.65
C ASP A 136 -5.53 15.57 -4.87
N GLY A 137 -5.07 16.03 -6.03
CA GLY A 137 -5.82 15.95 -7.29
C GLY A 137 -5.77 14.59 -7.99
N ASP A 138 -4.92 13.66 -7.54
CA ASP A 138 -4.66 12.37 -8.19
C ASP A 138 -5.91 11.46 -8.13
N SER A 139 -6.20 10.72 -9.22
CA SER A 139 -7.30 9.75 -9.23
C SER A 139 -7.07 8.63 -8.21
N ILE A 140 -5.81 8.29 -7.94
CA ILE A 140 -5.42 7.33 -6.91
C ILE A 140 -5.75 7.88 -5.53
N ALA A 141 -5.51 9.17 -5.26
CA ALA A 141 -5.87 9.79 -3.97
C ALA A 141 -7.40 9.72 -3.74
N ARG A 142 -8.20 10.00 -4.78
CA ARG A 142 -9.66 9.88 -4.69
C ARG A 142 -10.14 8.44 -4.49
N TRP A 143 -9.51 7.47 -5.15
CA TRP A 143 -9.78 6.05 -4.91
C TRP A 143 -9.39 5.64 -3.49
N PHE A 144 -8.26 6.13 -3.00
CA PHE A 144 -7.80 5.86 -1.66
C PHE A 144 -8.77 6.39 -0.60
N GLU A 145 -9.33 7.60 -0.79
CA GLU A 145 -10.40 8.13 0.06
C GLU A 145 -11.66 7.25 0.04
N ARG A 146 -12.07 6.75 -1.12
CA ARG A 146 -13.18 5.78 -1.20
C ARG A 146 -12.88 4.51 -0.40
N CYS A 147 -11.66 3.99 -0.49
CA CYS A 147 -11.23 2.83 0.28
C CYS A 147 -11.22 3.09 1.79
N LEU A 148 -10.84 4.30 2.23
CA LEU A 148 -10.89 4.71 3.63
C LEU A 148 -12.32 4.70 4.20
N ASP A 149 -13.32 5.02 3.38
CA ASP A 149 -14.74 5.05 3.76
C ASP A 149 -15.40 3.66 3.82
N LEU A 150 -14.76 2.64 3.24
CA LEU A 150 -15.28 1.27 3.26
C LEU A 150 -15.45 0.74 4.70
N HIS A 151 -16.40 -0.19 4.86
CA HIS A 151 -16.63 -0.92 6.11
C HIS A 151 -16.91 -0.02 7.31
N GLY A 152 -17.63 1.10 7.10
CA GLY A 152 -17.95 2.06 8.15
C GLY A 152 -16.76 2.94 8.55
N GLY A 153 -15.83 3.17 7.63
CA GLY A 153 -14.69 4.06 7.87
C GLY A 153 -13.56 3.45 8.70
N ILE A 154 -13.43 2.11 8.75
CA ILE A 154 -12.39 1.44 9.54
C ILE A 154 -10.99 1.97 9.18
N GLY A 155 -10.73 2.23 7.89
CA GLY A 155 -9.45 2.77 7.43
C GLY A 155 -9.11 4.15 8.01
N ARG A 156 -10.13 4.92 8.44
CA ARG A 156 -9.97 6.26 9.04
C ARG A 156 -9.74 6.25 10.54
N GLN A 157 -10.00 5.13 11.23
CA GLN A 157 -9.89 5.06 12.70
C GLN A 157 -8.46 5.31 13.18
N VAL A 158 -7.46 4.98 12.35
CA VAL A 158 -6.06 5.34 12.61
C VAL A 158 -5.77 6.68 11.95
N ALA A 159 -5.33 7.64 12.77
CA ALA A 159 -4.90 8.95 12.29
C ALA A 159 -3.72 8.81 11.31
N ALA A 160 -3.63 9.74 10.36
CA ALA A 160 -2.41 9.87 9.55
C ALA A 160 -1.26 10.34 10.46
N ALA A 161 -0.03 10.00 10.09
CA ALA A 161 1.15 10.52 10.78
C ALA A 161 1.18 12.06 10.68
N ALA A 162 1.65 12.72 11.75
CA ALA A 162 1.67 14.17 11.91
C ALA A 162 3.09 14.73 11.80
#